data_AF-A0A371KX73-F1
#
_entry.id   AF-A0A371KX73-F1
#
_cell.length_a   1.000
_cell.length_b   1.000
_cell.length_c   1.000
_cell.angle_alpha   90.00
_cell.angle_beta   90.00
_cell.angle_gamma   90.00
#
_symmetry.space_group_name_H-M   'P 1'
#
loop_
_entity.id
_entity.type
_entity.pdbx_description
1 polymer ?
#
loop_
_entity_poly.entity_id
_entity_poly.type
_entity_poly.pdbx_seq_one_letter_code
_entity_poly.pdbx_strand_id
1 'polypeptide(L)' 'TQVFSNPTFKMYTRSSMMPAQNTVFPVSFTNQTYWFIQADITNTGTENYCIQFGLYYRPNGGDQKLLGYFYWDPTITISN' A
#
# COMPACT_ATOMS: atom_id res chain seq x y z
N THR A 1 22.27 9.30 -6.69
CA THR A 1 22.18 10.17 -5.49
C THR A 1 21.08 9.62 -4.63
N GLN A 2 21.22 9.62 -3.30
CA GLN A 2 20.14 9.21 -2.41
C GLN A 2 19.16 10.37 -2.24
N VAL A 3 17.99 10.24 -2.86
CA VAL A 3 16.86 11.18 -2.86
C VAL A 3 15.95 10.90 -1.68
N PHE A 4 15.77 9.63 -1.27
CA PHE A 4 14.95 9.25 -0.12
C PHE A 4 15.73 8.54 0.99
N SER A 5 15.22 8.63 2.23
CA SER A 5 15.76 7.88 3.37
C SER A 5 15.51 6.37 3.27
N ASN A 6 16.16 5.59 4.14
CA ASN A 6 15.90 4.15 4.21
C ASN A 6 14.42 3.88 4.53
N PRO A 7 13.74 3.00 3.78
CA PRO A 7 12.32 2.76 3.98
C PRO A 7 12.05 2.08 5.33
N THR A 8 10.93 2.46 5.94
CA THR A 8 10.41 1.87 7.16
C THR A 8 9.04 1.26 6.90
N PHE A 9 8.77 0.11 7.52
CA PHE A 9 7.47 -0.54 7.44
C PHE A 9 6.60 -0.11 8.61
N LYS A 10 5.41 0.37 8.31
CA LYS A 10 4.47 0.88 9.30
C LYS A 10 3.12 0.20 9.14
N MET A 11 2.49 -0.12 10.27
CA MET A 11 1.18 -0.73 10.29
C MET A 11 0.29 0.03 11.27
N TYR A 12 -0.91 0.41 10.82
CA TYR A 12 -1.86 1.18 11.60
C TYR A 12 -3.22 0.51 11.57
N THR A 13 -3.81 0.29 12.74
CA THR A 13 -5.21 -0.14 12.86
C THR A 13 -6.07 1.07 13.20
N ARG A 14 -7.09 1.33 12.37
CA ARG A 14 -8.03 2.45 12.54
C ARG A 14 -9.47 1.97 12.32
N SER A 15 -10.41 2.64 12.96
CA SER A 15 -11.83 2.45 12.69
C SER A 15 -12.19 3.15 11.39
N SER A 16 -12.75 2.40 10.44
CA SER A 16 -13.06 2.86 9.08
C SER A 16 -14.54 2.67 8.76
N MET A 17 -15.12 3.65 8.06
CA MET A 17 -16.52 3.62 7.61
C MET A 17 -16.72 2.57 6.54
N MET A 18 -17.82 1.81 6.64
CA MET A 18 -18.25 0.80 5.67
C MET A 18 -19.78 0.84 5.53
N PRO A 19 -20.35 0.57 4.33
CA PRO A 19 -21.79 0.38 4.19
C PRO A 19 -22.32 -0.70 5.14
N ALA A 20 -23.56 -0.55 5.62
CA ALA A 20 -24.21 -1.64 6.35
C ALA A 20 -24.63 -2.75 5.36
N GLN A 21 -24.70 -3.99 5.82
CA GLN A 21 -24.93 -5.17 4.95
C GLN A 21 -26.17 -5.02 4.04
N ASN A 22 -27.25 -4.44 4.58
CA ASN A 22 -28.55 -4.34 3.90
C ASN A 22 -29.02 -2.90 3.67
N THR A 23 -28.25 -1.89 4.10
CA THR A 23 -28.61 -0.47 3.92
C THR A 23 -27.37 0.36 3.65
N VAL A 24 -27.48 1.37 2.78
CA VAL A 24 -26.37 2.29 2.52
C VAL A 24 -26.19 3.29 3.67
N PHE A 25 -27.28 3.59 4.38
CA PHE A 25 -27.29 4.47 5.56
C PHE A 25 -28.18 3.91 6.69
N PRO A 26 -27.85 4.17 7.97
CA PRO A 26 -26.60 4.78 8.42
C PRO A 26 -25.39 3.87 8.16
N VAL A 27 -24.20 4.46 8.02
CA VAL A 27 -22.96 3.71 7.80
C VAL A 27 -22.57 2.94 9.06
N SER A 28 -21.83 1.85 8.87
CA SER A 28 -21.19 1.09 9.94
C SER A 28 -19.71 1.42 10.04
N PHE A 29 -19.07 1.02 11.13
CA PHE A 29 -17.63 1.19 11.33
C PHE A 29 -17.00 -0.14 11.69
N THR A 30 -15.82 -0.41 11.15
CA THR A 30 -15.03 -1.60 11.49
C THR A 30 -13.56 -1.27 11.58
N ASN A 31 -12.83 -1.99 12.43
CA ASN A 31 -11.38 -1.84 12.52
C ASN A 31 -10.72 -2.44 11.28
N GLN A 32 -9.94 -1.63 10.58
CA GLN A 32 -9.13 -2.03 9.44
C GLN A 32 -7.66 -1.76 9.73
N THR A 33 -6.82 -2.69 9.33
CA THR A 33 -5.37 -2.60 9.45
C THR A 33 -4.78 -2.28 8.09
N TYR A 34 -3.95 -1.24 8.05
CA TYR A 34 -3.29 -0.76 6.84
C TYR A 34 -1.78 -0.84 7.03
N TRP A 35 -1.08 -1.34 6.01
CA TRP A 35 0.37 -1.48 6.01
C TRP A 35 0.98 -0.58 4.94
N PHE A 36 2.07 0.09 5.29
CA PHE A 36 2.72 1.10 4.46
C PHE A 36 4.24 0.90 4.48
N ILE A 37 4.86 1.23 3.34
CA ILE A 37 6.30 1.48 3.23
C ILE A 37 6.47 3.00 3.19
N GLN A 38 7.20 3.57 4.14
CA GLN A 38 7.44 5.00 4.21
C GLN A 38 8.93 5.31 4.14
N ALA A 39 9.29 6.26 3.28
CA ALA A 39 10.59 6.92 3.25
C ALA A 39 10.35 8.44 3.15
N ASP A 40 11.28 9.22 3.71
CA ASP A 40 11.20 10.68 3.67
C ASP A 40 12.12 11.20 2.54
N ILE A 41 11.72 12.30 1.90
CA ILE A 41 12.54 12.97 0.88
C ILE A 41 13.69 13.68 1.60
N THR A 42 14.94 13.33 1.26
CA THR A 42 16.13 13.94 1.85
C THR A 42 16.81 14.93 0.92
N ASN A 43 16.68 14.74 -0.40
CA ASN A 43 17.30 15.58 -1.43
C ASN A 43 16.40 15.69 -2.67
N THR A 44 16.66 16.68 -3.53
CA THR A 44 16.14 16.69 -4.90
C THR A 44 17.02 15.81 -5.80
N GLY A 45 16.46 15.31 -6.91
CA GLY A 45 17.17 14.47 -7.86
C GLY A 45 16.37 13.27 -8.34
N THR A 46 17.04 12.36 -9.05
CA THR A 46 16.46 11.13 -9.59
C THR A 46 17.04 9.91 -8.91
N GLU A 47 16.18 9.01 -8.44
CA GLU A 47 16.54 7.75 -7.81
C GLU A 47 15.75 6.59 -8.42
N ASN A 48 16.44 5.46 -8.64
CA ASN A 48 15.83 4.22 -9.08
C ASN A 48 15.43 3.39 -7.87
N TYR A 49 14.23 2.84 -7.91
CA TYR A 49 13.68 1.97 -6.87
C TYR A 49 13.51 0.55 -7.38
N CYS A 50 13.50 -0.40 -6.46
CA CYS A 50 12.99 -1.74 -6.70
C CYS A 50 11.85 -1.99 -5.71
N ILE A 51 10.63 -2.12 -6.22
CA ILE A 51 9.44 -2.42 -5.43
C ILE A 51 9.09 -3.89 -5.67
N GLN A 52 9.08 -4.69 -4.60
CA GLN A 52 8.69 -6.09 -4.64
C GLN A 52 7.33 -6.28 -3.96
N PHE A 53 6.42 -7.01 -4.61
CA PHE A 53 5.08 -7.22 -4.08
C PHE A 53 4.51 -8.59 -4.46
N GLY A 54 3.67 -9.13 -3.58
CA GLY A 54 2.89 -10.33 -3.84
C GLY A 54 1.53 -9.97 -4.42
N LEU A 55 1.16 -10.57 -5.54
CA LEU A 55 -0.16 -10.40 -6.14
C LEU A 55 -1.05 -11.57 -5.74
N TYR A 56 -2.21 -11.25 -5.17
CA TYR A 56 -3.22 -12.22 -4.76
C TYR A 56 -4.48 -12.04 -5.60
N TYR A 57 -5.12 -13.15 -5.98
CA TYR A 57 -6.37 -13.17 -6.73
C TYR A 57 -7.44 -13.95 -5.96
N ARG A 58 -8.71 -13.72 -6.29
CA ARG A 58 -9.86 -14.37 -5.64
C ARG A 58 -10.59 -15.29 -6.63
N PRO A 59 -10.25 -16.59 -6.71
CA PRO A 59 -11.00 -17.52 -7.55
C PRO A 59 -12.39 -17.76 -6.99
N ASN A 60 -13.41 -17.66 -7.87
CA ASN A 60 -14.81 -17.99 -7.56
C ASN A 60 -15.39 -17.26 -6.33
N GLY A 61 -14.92 -16.05 -6.02
CA GLY A 61 -15.43 -15.25 -4.90
C GLY A 61 -15.04 -15.73 -3.50
N GLY A 62 -14.20 -16.76 -3.37
CA GLY A 62 -13.76 -17.33 -2.09
C GLY A 62 -12.55 -16.62 -1.46
N ASP A 63 -11.68 -17.40 -0.84
CA ASP A 63 -10.44 -16.88 -0.25
C ASP A 63 -9.45 -16.40 -1.30
N GLN A 64 -8.64 -15.40 -0.93
CA GLN A 64 -7.55 -14.93 -1.76
C GLN A 64 -6.43 -15.99 -1.83
N LYS A 65 -5.89 -16.18 -3.03
CA LYS A 65 -4.76 -17.09 -3.29
C LYS A 65 -3.60 -16.32 -3.92
N LEU A 66 -2.38 -16.68 -3.56
CA LEU A 66 -1.19 -16.11 -4.16
C LEU A 66 -1.13 -16.46 -5.65
N LEU A 67 -1.01 -15.45 -6.49
CA LEU A 67 -0.70 -15.61 -7.91
C LEU A 67 0.81 -15.73 -8.11
N GLY A 68 1.58 -14.87 -7.45
CA GLY A 68 3.03 -14.86 -7.53
C GLY A 68 3.65 -13.62 -6.90
N TYR A 69 4.98 -13.59 -6.90
CA TYR A 69 5.78 -12.45 -6.50
C TYR A 69 6.31 -11.75 -7.73
N PHE A 70 6.23 -10.42 -7.71
CA PHE A 70 6.61 -9.56 -8.82
C PHE A 70 7.51 -8.45 -8.30
N TYR A 71 8.28 -7.87 -9.21
CA TYR A 71 9.03 -6.67 -8.94
C TYR A 71 8.73 -5.62 -10.01
N TRP A 72 8.87 -4.36 -9.63
CA TRP A 72 8.77 -3.22 -10.50
C TRP A 72 9.89 -2.25 -10.16
N ASP A 73 10.57 -1.75 -11.19
CA ASP A 73 11.72 -0.86 -11.03
C ASP A 73 11.37 0.57 -11.49
N PRO A 74 10.65 1.38 -10.69
CA PRO A 74 10.35 2.74 -11.07
C PRO A 74 11.57 3.66 -10.88
N THR A 75 11.68 4.64 -11.77
CA THR A 75 12.56 5.79 -11.60
C THR A 75 11.72 6.96 -11.09
N ILE A 76 12.08 7.50 -9.93
CA ILE A 76 11.39 8.65 -9.33
C ILE A 76 12.30 9.87 -9.40
N THR A 77 11.75 10.99 -9.87
CA THR A 77 12.43 12.28 -9.91
C THR A 77 11.71 13.28 -9.03
N ILE A 78 12.46 13.92 -8.14
CA ILE A 78 11.99 15.02 -7.28
C ILE A 78 12.62 16.32 -7.78
N SER A 79 11.75 17.24 -8.19
CA SER A 79 12.10 18.60 -8.60
C SER A 79 11.47 19.65 -7.67
N ASN A 80 12.06 20.84 -7.64
CA ASN A 80 11.47 22.03 -7.01
C ASN A 80 10.38 22.65 -7.88
#